data_AF-A0A7Z9VP67-F1
#
_entry.id   AF-A0A7Z9VP67-F1
#
_cell.length_a   1.000
_cell.length_b   1.000
_cell.length_c   1.000
_cell.angle_alpha   90.00
_cell.angle_beta   90.00
_cell.angle_gamma   90.00
#
_symmetry.space_group_name_H-M   'P 1'
#
loop_
_entity.id
_entity.type
_entity.pdbx_description
1 polymer ?
#
loop_
_entity_poly.entity_id
_entity_poly.type
_entity_poly.pdbx_seq_one_letter_code
_entity_poly.pdbx_strand_id
1 'polypeptide(L)'
;AISKTFSTKRLASQFALKLEFQGGSCALCQKPLARLSRRINIDHDHDHEMNEVRGLLCTGCNTGLGHLGDNIEGIERAIYYLNNAPYKEYVNAR
;
A
#
# COMPACT_ATOMS: atom_id res chain seq x y z
N ALA A 1 -13.33 17.84 29.37
CA ALA A 1 -13.13 18.04 27.92
C ALA A 1 -11.63 18.18 27.64
N ILE A 2 -10.95 17.06 27.38
CA ILE A 2 -9.50 17.07 27.14
C ILE A 2 -9.29 17.35 25.66
N SER A 3 -9.01 18.62 25.36
CA SER A 3 -8.47 19.07 24.09
C SER A 3 -7.14 18.36 23.84
N LYS A 4 -7.16 17.25 23.10
CA LYS A 4 -5.96 16.63 22.55
C LYS A 4 -5.64 17.34 21.24
N THR A 5 -5.03 18.51 21.34
CA THR A 5 -4.23 19.08 20.28
C THR A 5 -3.08 18.10 20.00
N PHE A 6 -3.29 17.21 19.03
CA PHE A 6 -2.23 16.34 18.53
C PHE A 6 -1.14 17.21 17.89
N SER A 7 -0.09 17.43 18.68
CA SER A 7 1.11 18.17 18.31
C SER A 7 1.71 17.61 17.02
N THR A 8 1.73 18.44 15.98
CA THR A 8 2.27 18.17 14.63
C THR A 8 3.74 17.74 14.62
N LYS A 9 4.46 17.87 15.75
CA LYS A 9 5.85 17.44 15.91
C LYS A 9 6.05 15.93 16.02
N ARG A 10 5.08 15.17 16.53
CA ARG A 10 5.27 13.73 16.79
C ARG A 10 5.08 12.88 15.51
N LEU A 11 4.22 13.31 14.60
CA LEU A 11 3.91 12.58 13.36
C LEU A 11 5.09 12.58 12.36
N ALA A 12 5.83 13.69 12.28
CA ALA A 12 7.02 13.81 11.42
C ALA A 12 8.12 12.80 11.79
N SER A 13 8.24 12.42 13.07
CA SER A 13 9.26 11.49 13.54
C SER A 13 8.99 10.03 13.13
N GLN A 14 7.75 9.57 13.18
CA GLN A 14 7.41 8.19 12.77
C GLN A 14 7.48 8.01 11.25
N PHE A 15 7.11 9.05 10.51
CA PHE A 15 7.24 9.05 9.05
C PHE A 15 8.71 8.97 8.62
N ALA A 16 9.59 9.81 9.20
CA ALA A 16 11.01 9.82 8.87
C ALA A 16 11.70 8.49 9.16
N LEU A 17 11.42 7.87 10.32
CA LEU A 17 11.99 6.57 10.68
C LEU A 17 11.57 5.46 9.70
N LYS A 18 10.29 5.41 9.31
CA LYS A 18 9.81 4.44 8.31
C LYS A 18 10.39 4.70 6.93
N LEU A 19 10.57 5.97 6.56
CA LEU A 19 11.17 6.35 5.29
C LEU A 19 12.64 5.93 5.24
N GLU A 20 13.40 6.15 6.30
CA GLU A 20 14.80 5.72 6.44
C GLU A 20 14.90 4.19 6.43
N PHE A 21 14.07 3.50 7.22
CA PHE A 21 14.03 2.04 7.26
C PHE A 21 13.72 1.43 5.89
N GLN A 22 12.84 2.04 5.08
CA GLN A 22 12.52 1.62 3.72
C GLN A 22 13.48 2.14 2.65
N GLY A 23 14.60 2.78 3.01
CA GLY A 23 15.55 3.33 2.04
C GLY A 23 14.95 4.39 1.12
N GLY A 24 13.97 5.15 1.61
CA GLY A 24 13.32 6.24 0.86
C GLY A 24 12.37 5.80 -0.26
N SER A 25 11.93 4.53 -0.28
CA SER A 25 11.18 3.94 -1.39
C SER A 25 9.85 3.30 -0.97
N CYS A 26 8.93 3.16 -1.93
CA CYS A 26 7.65 2.49 -1.74
C CYS A 26 7.89 1.01 -1.40
N ALA A 27 7.30 0.50 -0.31
CA ALA A 27 7.51 -0.90 0.09
C ALA A 27 6.99 -1.91 -0.95
N LEU A 28 6.00 -1.53 -1.77
CA LEU A 28 5.41 -2.40 -2.78
C LEU A 28 6.10 -2.34 -4.14
N CYS A 29 6.19 -1.15 -4.76
CA CYS A 29 6.77 -1.01 -6.11
C CYS A 29 8.24 -0.58 -6.15
N GLN A 30 8.86 -0.34 -4.99
CA GLN A 30 10.28 0.03 -4.82
C GLN A 30 10.70 1.33 -5.53
N LYS A 31 9.75 2.10 -6.07
CA LYS A 31 10.04 3.41 -6.66
C LYS A 31 10.39 4.42 -5.56
N PRO A 32 11.41 5.28 -5.75
CA PRO A 32 11.78 6.30 -4.78
C PRO A 32 10.61 7.23 -4.46
N LEU A 33 10.24 7.33 -3.19
CA LEU A 33 9.17 8.22 -2.73
C LEU A 33 9.57 9.68 -2.87
N ALA A 34 10.88 9.99 -2.78
CA ALA A 34 11.43 11.33 -3.00
C ALA A 34 11.17 11.89 -4.41
N ARG A 35 10.95 11.02 -5.41
CA ARG A 35 10.65 11.42 -6.80
C ARG A 35 9.15 11.51 -7.10
N LEU A 36 8.30 11.13 -6.15
CA LEU A 36 6.86 11.13 -6.34
C LEU A 36 6.30 12.48 -5.88
N SER A 37 5.90 13.33 -6.83
CA SER A 37 5.23 14.62 -6.59
C SER A 37 3.85 14.48 -5.90
N ARG A 38 3.46 13.28 -5.46
CA ARG A 38 2.13 12.95 -4.92
C ARG A 38 2.26 12.49 -3.47
N ARG A 39 1.26 12.84 -2.65
CA ARG A 39 1.20 12.58 -1.21
C ARG A 39 1.52 11.11 -0.89
N ILE A 40 2.43 10.89 0.06
CA ILE A 40 2.84 9.58 0.54
C ILE A 40 1.79 9.09 1.53
N ASN A 41 1.38 7.82 1.43
CA ASN A 41 0.40 7.22 2.32
C ASN A 41 1.08 6.27 3.30
N ILE A 42 0.67 6.35 4.56
CA ILE A 42 0.99 5.35 5.58
C ILE A 42 -0.06 4.25 5.43
N ASP A 43 0.38 3.08 5.01
CA ASP A 43 -0.47 1.91 4.85
C ASP A 43 -0.68 1.25 6.22
N HIS A 44 -1.93 1.10 6.61
CA HIS A 44 -2.33 0.49 7.88
C HIS A 44 -3.04 -0.81 7.56
N ASP A 45 -2.80 -1.83 8.39
CA ASP A 45 -3.57 -3.04 8.33
C ASP A 45 -5.04 -2.74 8.67
N HIS A 46 -5.93 -3.10 7.76
CA HIS A 46 -7.37 -2.92 7.93
C HIS A 46 -8.05 -4.11 8.60
N ASP A 47 -7.34 -5.23 8.82
CA ASP A 47 -7.90 -6.51 9.29
C ASP A 47 -7.58 -6.84 10.76
N HIS A 48 -6.86 -5.96 11.47
CA HIS A 48 -6.43 -6.22 12.85
C HIS A 48 -6.88 -5.13 13.82
N GLU A 49 -7.41 -5.57 14.98
CA GLU A 49 -7.87 -4.75 16.12
C GLU A 49 -6.82 -3.73 16.62
N MET A 50 -5.55 -3.86 16.20
CA MET A 50 -4.43 -3.01 16.61
C MET A 50 -4.00 -1.95 15.59
N ASN A 51 -4.64 -1.83 14.42
CA ASN A 51 -4.36 -0.78 13.42
C ASN A 51 -2.85 -0.65 13.12
N GLU A 52 -2.18 -1.80 12.93
CA GLU A 52 -0.74 -1.89 12.78
C GLU A 52 -0.29 -1.28 11.46
N VAL A 53 0.82 -0.55 11.46
CA VAL A 53 1.32 0.10 10.24
C VAL A 53 2.17 -0.87 9.43
N ARG A 54 1.68 -1.29 8.27
CA ARG A 54 2.38 -2.21 7.33
C ARG A 54 3.58 -1.55 6.65
N GLY A 55 3.48 -0.27 6.29
CA GLY A 55 4.60 0.46 5.67
C GLY A 55 4.22 1.78 5.01
N LEU A 56 5.17 2.38 4.28
CA LEU A 56 4.92 3.52 3.41
C LEU A 56 4.75 3.04 1.96
N LEU A 57 3.63 3.42 1.37
CA LEU A 57 3.31 3.16 -0.02
C LEU A 57 3.17 4.47 -0.80
N CYS A 58 3.48 4.42 -2.09
CA CYS A 58 3.06 5.50 -2.98
C CYS A 58 1.54 5.46 -3.17
N THR A 59 0.93 6.60 -3.49
CA THR A 59 -0.53 6.69 -3.67
C THR A 59 -1.07 5.64 -4.63
N GLY A 60 -0.36 5.40 -5.75
CA GLY A 60 -0.79 4.43 -6.75
C GLY A 60 -0.81 2.99 -6.24
N CYS A 61 0.19 2.59 -5.46
CA CYS A 61 0.22 1.27 -4.84
C CYS A 61 -0.86 1.12 -3.78
N ASN A 62 -1.02 2.12 -2.90
CA ASN A 62 -2.05 2.12 -1.87
C ASN A 62 -3.47 2.04 -2.46
N THR A 63 -3.75 2.84 -3.48
CA THR A 63 -5.04 2.80 -4.19
C THR A 63 -5.23 1.47 -4.93
N GLY A 64 -4.16 0.93 -5.53
CA GLY A 64 -4.20 -0.37 -6.20
C GLY A 64 -4.55 -1.52 -5.25
N LEU A 65 -3.93 -1.57 -4.07
CA LEU A 65 -4.27 -2.54 -3.03
C LEU A 65 -5.73 -2.42 -2.60
N GLY A 66 -6.20 -1.19 -2.33
CA GLY A 66 -7.60 -0.94 -1.99
C GLY A 66 -8.59 -1.39 -3.07
N HIS A 67 -8.25 -1.23 -4.36
CA HIS A 67 -9.09 -1.73 -5.46
C HIS A 67 -9.14 -3.26 -5.56
N LEU A 68 -8.12 -3.96 -5.04
CA LEU A 68 -8.10 -5.42 -4.99
C LEU A 68 -8.75 -5.96 -3.71
N GLY A 69 -9.18 -5.08 -2.80
CA GLY A 69 -9.84 -5.46 -1.54
C GLY A 69 -8.94 -5.41 -0.32
N ASP A 70 -7.66 -5.04 -0.50
CA ASP A 70 -6.67 -4.89 0.56
C ASP A 70 -6.52 -6.11 1.50
N ASN A 71 -6.72 -7.30 0.95
CA ASN A 71 -6.60 -8.59 1.62
C ASN A 71 -5.92 -9.60 0.71
N ILE A 72 -5.47 -10.72 1.29
CA ILE A 72 -4.73 -11.77 0.57
C ILE A 72 -5.58 -12.37 -0.53
N GLU A 73 -6.86 -12.66 -0.26
CA GLU A 73 -7.79 -13.27 -1.21
C GLU A 73 -7.96 -12.39 -2.46
N GLY A 74 -7.94 -11.06 -2.29
CA GLY A 74 -7.96 -10.07 -3.36
C GLY A 74 -6.76 -10.16 -4.29
N ILE A 75 -5.56 -10.30 -3.71
CA ILE A 75 -4.31 -10.45 -4.45
C ILE A 75 -4.25 -11.80 -5.16
N GLU A 76 -4.70 -12.87 -4.51
CA GLU A 76 -4.77 -14.21 -5.10
C GLU A 76 -5.67 -14.24 -6.35
N ARG A 77 -6.83 -13.57 -6.31
CA ARG A 77 -7.70 -13.42 -7.49
C ARG A 77 -7.01 -12.68 -8.63
N ALA A 78 -6.25 -11.63 -8.33
CA ALA A 78 -5.50 -10.88 -9.33
C ALA A 78 -4.39 -11.73 -9.97
N ILE A 79 -3.66 -12.52 -9.18
CA ILE A 79 -2.65 -13.47 -9.67
C ILE A 79 -3.30 -14.53 -10.57
N TYR A 80 -4.43 -15.10 -10.14
CA TYR A 80 -5.17 -16.08 -10.93
C TYR A 80 -5.57 -15.52 -12.29
N TYR A 81 -6.12 -14.30 -12.35
CA TYR A 81 -6.51 -13.65 -13.61
C TYR A 81 -5.33 -13.47 -14.58
N LEU A 82 -4.15 -13.08 -14.08
CA LEU A 82 -2.97 -12.89 -14.93
C LEU A 82 -2.45 -14.21 -15.52
N ASN A 83 -2.52 -15.30 -14.74
CA ASN A 83 -2.12 -16.63 -15.18
C ASN A 83 -3.15 -17.25 -16.14
N ASN A 84 -4.45 -17.07 -15.85
CA ASN A 84 -5.59 -17.66 -16.56
C ASN A 84 -6.38 -16.59 -17.31
N ALA A 85 -5.68 -15.74 -18.05
CA ALA A 85 -6.31 -14.64 -18.79
C ALA A 85 -7.38 -15.22 -19.75
N PRO A 86 -8.67 -14.81 -19.66
CA PRO A 86 -9.75 -15.44 -20.41
C PRO A 86 -9.53 -15.49 -21.93
N TYR A 87 -8.79 -14.50 -22.48
CA TYR A 87 -8.45 -14.49 -23.89
C TYR A 87 -7.47 -15.60 -24.29
N LYS A 88 -6.52 -15.98 -23.42
CA LYS A 88 -5.63 -17.12 -23.67
C LYS A 88 -6.42 -18.42 -23.71
N GLU A 89 -7.36 -18.60 -22.79
CA GLU A 89 -8.26 -19.76 -22.78
C GLU A 89 -9.10 -19.82 -24.05
N TYR A 90 -9.65 -18.68 -24.49
CA TYR A 90 -10.40 -18.57 -25.73
C TYR A 90 -9.60 -18.99 -26.97
N VAL A 91 -8.33 -18.58 -27.07
CA VAL A 91 -7.45 -18.94 -28.18
C VAL A 91 -7.14 -20.43 -28.16
N ASN A 92 -6.89 -21.02 -27.00
CA ASN A 92 -6.57 -22.45 -26.89
C ASN A 92 -7.76 -23.39 -27.12
N ALA A 93 -8.99 -22.88 -26.97
CA ALA A 93 -10.23 -23.65 -27.18
C ALA A 93 -10.70 -23.66 -28.65
N ARG A 94 -10.00 -22.98 -29.55
CA ARG A 94 -10.27 -22.92 -30.99
C ARG A 94 -9.25 -23.73 -31.79
#